data_AF-A0A6L2Q6I5-F1
#
_entry.id   AF-A0A6L2Q6I5-F1
#
_cell.length_a   1.000
_cell.length_b   1.000
_cell.length_c   1.000
_cell.angle_alpha   90.00
_cell.angle_beta   90.00
_cell.angle_gamma   90.00
#
_symmetry.space_group_name_H-M   'P 1'
#
loop_
_entity.id
_entity.type
_entity.pdbx_description
1 polymer ?
#
loop_
_entity_poly.entity_id
_entity_poly.type
_entity_poly.pdbx_seq_one_letter_code
_entity_poly.pdbx_strand_id
1 'polypeptide(L)'
;MLFQKLLRPLTHILQVPGKQIRAKFAHTFNYWLKVPEYKRVVVKDMAQMFHYSFLLMDDIQDNSILRRGIPAAHTIYGVASTISAANYLLLRGLKRAQNLNHPEAMKVCIEKLLEVCCGQGMYIYRRDNYICPSFEEYKEMAKRNKDMNMKHLVLKETGEMFMCEVALMQLLRENKMDFTRLVGILGLYFQIRDDYCNLCQEQYSKEKGYCDDLTEGKFCFPIIHAIMSHPNDRQLEITGKILWLCDIIQHLNISLDCNRTDILRQRTRDVELKKYCITLLEKFGSFSYKRNTLEQLDAALRAEVAKLGGSPLLEAFLDELLTWKGGEKTISQSGEDLVLP
;
A
#
# COMPACT_ATOMS: atom_id res chain seq x y z
N MET A 1 -1.02 25.59 22.72
CA MET A 1 -1.94 26.16 21.71
C MET A 1 -1.44 26.10 20.27
N LEU A 2 -0.23 26.60 19.91
CA LEU A 2 0.22 26.61 18.50
C LEU A 2 0.38 25.20 17.90
N PHE A 3 1.03 24.27 18.62
CA PHE A 3 1.20 22.88 18.20
C PHE A 3 -0.13 22.12 18.06
N GLN A 4 -1.13 22.47 18.86
CA GLN A 4 -2.48 21.87 18.75
C GLN A 4 -3.19 22.33 17.47
N LYS A 5 -2.92 23.55 16.98
CA LYS A 5 -3.47 24.04 15.70
C LYS A 5 -2.81 23.33 14.52
N LEU A 6 -1.48 23.17 14.55
CA LEU A 6 -0.73 22.48 13.49
C LEU A 6 -1.17 21.02 13.32
N LEU A 7 -1.46 20.33 14.42
CA LEU A 7 -1.83 18.91 14.39
C LEU A 7 -3.34 18.67 14.20
N ARG A 8 -4.13 19.69 13.85
CA ARG A 8 -5.57 19.52 13.58
C ARG A 8 -5.87 18.44 12.52
N PRO A 9 -5.15 18.39 11.37
CA PRO A 9 -5.31 17.33 10.38
C PRO A 9 -5.11 15.92 10.97
N LEU A 10 -4.11 15.76 11.85
CA LEU A 10 -3.87 14.51 12.56
C LEU A 10 -5.02 14.21 13.54
N THR A 11 -5.39 15.17 14.39
CA THR A 11 -6.43 14.93 15.40
C THR A 11 -7.76 14.55 14.78
N HIS A 12 -8.06 15.04 13.58
CA HIS A 12 -9.23 14.67 12.80
C HIS A 12 -9.24 13.20 12.42
N ILE A 13 -8.17 12.70 11.78
CA ILE A 13 -8.10 11.27 11.39
C ILE A 13 -8.00 10.32 12.59
N LEU A 14 -7.63 10.84 13.76
CA LEU A 14 -7.59 10.09 15.02
C LEU A 14 -8.96 9.94 15.70
N GLN A 15 -9.99 10.67 15.25
CA GLN A 15 -11.35 10.50 15.77
C GLN A 15 -11.90 9.11 15.47
N VAL A 16 -11.44 8.50 14.36
CA VAL A 16 -11.79 7.12 14.01
C VAL A 16 -10.59 6.21 14.22
N PRO A 17 -10.68 5.25 15.17
CA PRO A 17 -9.56 4.37 15.47
C PRO A 17 -9.20 3.52 14.25
N GLY A 18 -7.90 3.40 13.98
CA GLY A 18 -7.39 2.47 12.98
C GLY A 18 -7.32 1.05 13.53
N LYS A 19 -6.98 0.09 12.65
CA LYS A 19 -6.81 -1.34 13.00
C LYS A 19 -5.60 -1.63 13.92
N GLN A 20 -4.83 -0.60 14.31
CA GLN A 20 -3.65 -0.66 15.19
C GLN A 20 -2.63 -1.78 14.84
N ILE A 21 -2.54 -2.12 13.56
CA ILE A 21 -1.74 -3.25 13.04
C ILE A 21 -0.26 -3.10 13.41
N ARG A 22 0.28 -1.88 13.30
CA ARG A 22 1.70 -1.58 13.63
C ARG A 22 2.01 -1.78 15.12
N ALA A 23 1.10 -1.39 16.00
CA ALA A 23 1.28 -1.60 17.43
C ALA A 23 1.31 -3.08 17.81
N LYS A 24 0.49 -3.91 17.16
CA LYS A 24 0.52 -5.37 17.30
C LYS A 24 1.81 -5.95 16.70
N PHE A 25 2.22 -5.47 15.53
CA PHE A 25 3.40 -5.93 14.81
C PHE A 25 4.70 -5.82 15.64
N ALA A 26 4.98 -4.67 16.25
CA ALA A 26 6.15 -4.55 17.13
C ALA A 26 6.10 -5.54 18.32
N HIS A 27 4.90 -5.85 18.80
CA HIS A 27 4.72 -6.82 19.88
C HIS A 27 5.02 -8.26 19.44
N THR A 28 4.61 -8.65 18.23
CA THR A 28 4.85 -10.01 17.71
C THR A 28 6.34 -10.29 17.51
N PHE A 29 7.10 -9.35 16.94
CA PHE A 29 8.56 -9.50 16.78
C PHE A 29 9.32 -9.43 18.10
N ASN A 30 8.73 -8.83 19.13
CA ASN A 30 9.33 -8.82 20.46
C ASN A 30 9.39 -10.22 21.08
N TYR A 31 8.63 -11.20 20.57
CA TYR A 31 8.78 -12.60 20.95
C TYR A 31 10.22 -13.09 20.78
N TRP A 32 10.87 -12.69 19.68
CA TRP A 32 12.26 -13.03 19.37
C TRP A 32 13.25 -12.00 19.93
N LEU A 33 12.94 -10.72 19.76
CA LEU A 33 13.92 -9.64 20.02
C LEU A 33 14.03 -9.29 21.50
N LYS A 34 12.98 -9.51 22.30
CA LYS A 34 12.93 -9.27 23.75
C LYS A 34 13.34 -7.84 24.17
N VAL A 35 13.11 -6.83 23.33
CA VAL A 35 13.40 -5.41 23.65
C VAL A 35 12.69 -5.00 24.94
N PRO A 36 13.37 -4.29 25.88
CA PRO A 36 12.74 -3.75 27.08
C PRO A 36 11.58 -2.81 26.77
N GLU A 37 10.57 -2.80 27.63
CA GLU A 37 9.31 -2.09 27.38
C GLU A 37 9.52 -0.59 27.11
N TYR A 38 10.32 0.08 27.93
CA TYR A 38 10.55 1.52 27.81
C TYR A 38 11.18 1.91 26.45
N LYS A 39 12.04 1.05 25.87
CA LYS A 39 12.61 1.26 24.53
C LYS A 39 11.59 0.92 23.43
N ARG A 40 10.81 -0.14 23.63
CA ARG A 40 9.76 -0.58 22.70
C ARG A 40 8.67 0.47 22.54
N VAL A 41 8.29 1.16 23.63
CA VAL A 41 7.35 2.29 23.59
C VAL A 41 7.89 3.42 22.70
N VAL A 42 9.19 3.74 22.78
CA VAL A 42 9.81 4.76 21.92
C VAL A 42 9.76 4.35 20.44
N VAL A 43 10.09 3.09 20.12
CA VAL A 43 9.99 2.56 18.74
C VAL A 43 8.55 2.63 18.23
N LYS A 44 7.59 2.19 19.04
CA LYS A 44 6.16 2.23 18.71
C LYS A 44 5.67 3.67 18.45
N ASP A 45 5.97 4.60 19.36
CA ASP A 45 5.57 6.01 19.22
C ASP A 45 6.12 6.61 17.93
N MET A 46 7.40 6.35 17.65
CA MET A 46 8.09 6.82 16.46
C MET A 46 7.46 6.25 15.18
N ALA A 47 7.27 4.93 15.11
CA ALA A 47 6.66 4.27 13.95
C ALA A 47 5.23 4.74 13.70
N GLN A 48 4.49 5.02 14.78
CA GLN A 48 3.15 5.58 14.71
C GLN A 48 3.16 7.01 14.14
N MET A 49 4.14 7.85 14.51
CA MET A 49 4.29 9.19 13.93
C MET A 49 4.64 9.13 12.45
N PHE A 50 5.57 8.25 12.05
CA PHE A 50 5.87 8.02 10.64
C PHE A 50 4.63 7.55 9.88
N HIS A 51 3.89 6.59 10.44
CA HIS A 51 2.67 6.09 9.80
C HIS A 51 1.67 7.20 9.51
N TYR A 52 1.38 8.05 10.50
CA TYR A 52 0.43 9.12 10.31
C TYR A 52 0.95 10.21 9.36
N SER A 53 2.26 10.46 9.36
CA SER A 53 2.86 11.37 8.38
C SER A 53 2.61 10.88 6.95
N PHE A 54 2.98 9.63 6.65
CA PHE A 54 2.78 9.07 5.31
C PHE A 54 1.31 8.94 4.97
N LEU A 55 0.45 8.53 5.91
CA LEU A 55 -1.00 8.43 5.66
C LEU A 55 -1.64 9.77 5.26
N LEU A 56 -1.24 10.88 5.90
CA LEU A 56 -1.72 12.21 5.56
C LEU A 56 -1.20 12.67 4.18
N MET A 57 0.02 12.28 3.83
CA MET A 57 0.63 12.60 2.53
C MET A 57 0.02 11.76 1.40
N ASP A 58 -0.18 10.47 1.64
CA ASP A 58 -0.81 9.48 0.76
C ASP A 58 -2.20 9.94 0.33
N ASP A 59 -3.07 10.34 1.28
CA ASP A 59 -4.39 10.88 0.98
C ASP A 59 -4.36 12.07 0.01
N ILE A 60 -3.33 12.93 0.10
CA ILE A 60 -3.16 14.07 -0.80
C ILE A 60 -2.64 13.60 -2.17
N GLN A 61 -1.61 12.75 -2.19
CA GLN A 61 -0.96 12.27 -3.40
C GLN A 61 -1.89 11.43 -4.28
N ASP A 62 -2.87 10.78 -3.65
CA ASP A 62 -3.83 9.88 -4.27
C ASP A 62 -5.19 10.58 -4.53
N ASN A 63 -5.35 11.82 -4.08
CA ASN A 63 -6.60 12.58 -4.12
C ASN A 63 -7.79 11.85 -3.46
N SER A 64 -7.52 11.10 -2.39
CA SER A 64 -8.50 10.32 -1.64
C SER A 64 -9.54 11.22 -0.98
N ILE A 65 -10.82 10.90 -1.13
CA ILE A 65 -11.90 11.72 -0.56
C ILE A 65 -12.22 11.30 0.89
N LEU A 66 -12.10 10.01 1.18
CA LEU A 66 -12.44 9.42 2.48
C LEU A 66 -11.25 8.68 3.08
N ARG A 67 -11.18 8.71 4.42
CA ARG A 67 -10.27 7.89 5.21
C ARG A 67 -11.03 7.33 6.40
N ARG A 68 -11.22 6.01 6.43
CA ARG A 68 -11.96 5.29 7.49
C ARG A 68 -13.40 5.82 7.67
N GLY A 69 -14.05 6.16 6.57
CA GLY A 69 -15.45 6.58 6.54
C GLY A 69 -15.70 8.05 6.91
N ILE A 70 -14.64 8.80 7.25
CA ILE A 70 -14.70 10.26 7.44
C ILE A 70 -13.95 10.97 6.31
N PRO A 71 -14.24 12.26 6.03
CA PRO A 71 -13.53 12.99 4.98
C PRO A 71 -12.02 13.02 5.24
N ALA A 72 -11.21 12.84 4.19
CA ALA A 72 -9.76 12.89 4.30
C ALA A 72 -9.31 14.27 4.81
N ALA A 73 -8.23 14.34 5.59
CA ALA A 73 -7.87 15.56 6.31
C ALA A 73 -7.67 16.79 5.41
N HIS A 74 -7.10 16.60 4.21
CA HIS A 74 -6.86 17.68 3.26
C HIS A 74 -8.15 18.27 2.66
N THR A 75 -9.24 17.51 2.66
CA THR A 75 -10.56 17.98 2.21
C THR A 75 -11.20 18.96 3.19
N ILE A 76 -10.79 18.90 4.48
CA ILE A 76 -11.31 19.77 5.55
C ILE A 76 -10.37 20.94 5.83
N TYR A 77 -9.07 20.66 5.99
CA TYR A 77 -8.08 21.66 6.42
C TYR A 77 -7.26 22.26 5.28
N GLY A 78 -7.48 21.78 4.06
CA GLY A 78 -6.70 22.12 2.88
C GLY A 78 -5.39 21.34 2.77
N VAL A 79 -4.89 21.28 1.54
CA VAL A 79 -3.64 20.58 1.17
C VAL A 79 -2.45 21.16 1.94
N ALA A 80 -2.28 22.49 1.94
CA ALA A 80 -1.13 23.15 2.57
C ALA A 80 -1.01 22.85 4.08
N SER A 81 -2.12 22.92 4.82
CA SER A 81 -2.14 22.61 6.25
C SER A 81 -1.81 21.15 6.53
N THR A 82 -2.32 20.25 5.69
CA THR A 82 -2.15 18.80 5.86
C THR A 82 -0.71 18.38 5.56
N ILE A 83 -0.10 18.91 4.50
CA ILE A 83 1.33 18.73 4.20
C ILE A 83 2.19 19.23 5.36
N SER A 84 1.89 20.42 5.90
CA SER A 84 2.63 20.99 7.03
C SER A 84 2.56 20.10 8.28
N ALA A 85 1.37 19.53 8.57
CA ALA A 85 1.18 18.61 9.68
C ALA A 85 1.94 17.29 9.47
N ALA A 86 1.90 16.72 8.27
CA ALA A 86 2.61 15.50 7.90
C ALA A 86 4.13 15.67 8.08
N ASN A 87 4.71 16.71 7.45
CA ASN A 87 6.15 16.99 7.55
C ASN A 87 6.61 17.20 9.00
N TYR A 88 5.81 17.91 9.81
CA TYR A 88 6.11 18.06 11.23
C TYR A 88 6.12 16.72 11.97
N LEU A 89 5.17 15.81 11.69
CA LEU A 89 5.13 14.48 12.30
C LEU A 89 6.33 13.62 11.90
N LEU A 90 6.77 13.69 10.64
CA LEU A 90 7.96 12.99 10.16
C LEU A 90 9.20 13.42 10.97
N LEU A 91 9.43 14.74 11.07
CA LEU A 91 10.56 15.30 11.83
C LEU A 91 10.45 15.00 13.33
N ARG A 92 9.24 15.01 13.89
CA ARG A 92 9.00 14.64 15.29
C ARG A 92 9.30 13.17 15.54
N GLY A 93 8.94 12.29 14.61
CA GLY A 93 9.30 10.87 14.64
C GLY A 93 10.82 10.69 14.64
N LEU A 94 11.55 11.35 13.74
CA LEU A 94 13.02 11.32 13.73
C LEU A 94 13.61 11.83 15.05
N LYS A 95 13.08 12.95 15.59
CA LYS A 95 13.50 13.44 16.91
C LYS A 95 13.18 12.45 18.03
N ARG A 96 12.09 11.69 17.92
CA ARG A 96 11.75 10.62 18.87
C ARG A 96 12.77 9.48 18.81
N ALA A 97 13.24 9.12 17.62
CA ALA A 97 14.28 8.11 17.40
C ALA A 97 15.60 8.45 18.12
N GLN A 98 15.95 9.73 18.26
CA GLN A 98 17.13 10.17 19.02
C GLN A 98 17.08 9.71 20.49
N ASN A 99 15.89 9.62 21.08
CA ASN A 99 15.73 9.19 22.47
C ASN A 99 16.01 7.69 22.69
N LEU A 100 16.26 6.94 21.62
CA LEU A 100 16.76 5.56 21.74
C LEU A 100 18.21 5.51 22.24
N ASN A 101 18.92 6.64 22.25
CA ASN A 101 20.32 6.78 22.71
C ASN A 101 21.25 5.73 22.10
N HIS A 102 21.03 5.41 20.82
CA HIS A 102 21.87 4.49 20.07
C HIS A 102 22.43 5.22 18.83
N PRO A 103 23.76 5.20 18.59
CA PRO A 103 24.40 6.00 17.53
C PRO A 103 23.83 5.71 16.14
N GLU A 104 23.59 4.45 15.82
CA GLU A 104 23.06 4.05 14.51
C GLU A 104 21.54 4.18 14.34
N ALA A 105 20.76 4.50 15.40
CA ALA A 105 19.30 4.48 15.32
C ALA A 105 18.76 5.50 14.31
N MET A 106 19.34 6.71 14.29
CA MET A 106 18.96 7.76 13.35
C MET A 106 19.26 7.35 11.91
N LYS A 107 20.44 6.76 11.68
CA LYS A 107 20.86 6.29 10.36
C LYS A 107 19.91 5.23 9.81
N VAL A 108 19.58 4.22 10.63
CA VAL A 108 18.61 3.17 10.26
C VAL A 108 17.25 3.78 9.90
N CYS A 109 16.76 4.74 10.68
CA CYS A 109 15.50 5.41 10.37
C CYS A 109 15.56 6.16 9.03
N ILE A 110 16.60 6.95 8.80
CA ILE A 110 16.75 7.75 7.58
C ILE A 110 16.85 6.86 6.35
N GLU A 111 17.69 5.83 6.39
CA GLU A 111 17.82 4.86 5.29
C GLU A 111 16.47 4.23 4.97
N LYS A 112 15.71 3.81 5.97
CA LYS A 112 14.39 3.20 5.76
C LYS A 112 13.32 4.17 5.27
N LEU A 113 13.33 5.41 5.76
CA LEU A 113 12.39 6.44 5.29
C LEU A 113 12.70 6.88 3.86
N LEU A 114 13.97 6.88 3.45
CA LEU A 114 14.36 7.15 2.06
C LEU A 114 13.80 6.05 1.13
N GLU A 115 13.92 4.78 1.50
CA GLU A 115 13.33 3.67 0.73
C GLU A 115 11.80 3.81 0.60
N VAL A 116 11.11 4.19 1.68
CA VAL A 116 9.66 4.48 1.66
C VAL A 116 9.34 5.59 0.65
N CYS A 117 10.06 6.72 0.72
CA CYS A 117 9.87 7.84 -0.19
C CYS A 117 10.17 7.47 -1.65
N CYS A 118 11.24 6.72 -1.90
CA CYS A 118 11.60 6.25 -3.25
C CYS A 118 10.53 5.34 -3.84
N GLY A 119 10.04 4.38 -3.05
CA GLY A 119 8.97 3.48 -3.49
C GLY A 119 7.67 4.22 -3.81
N GLN A 120 7.27 5.17 -2.95
CA GLN A 120 6.08 5.99 -3.20
C GLN A 120 6.25 6.91 -4.42
N GLY A 121 7.42 7.52 -4.59
CA GLY A 121 7.72 8.36 -5.76
C GLY A 121 7.70 7.58 -7.07
N MET A 122 8.30 6.39 -7.10
CA MET A 122 8.32 5.53 -8.28
C MET A 122 6.91 5.04 -8.66
N TYR A 123 6.10 4.76 -7.65
CA TYR A 123 4.70 4.45 -7.86
C TYR A 123 3.93 5.61 -8.51
N ILE A 124 4.03 6.82 -7.94
CA ILE A 124 3.36 8.02 -8.47
C ILE A 124 3.82 8.26 -9.91
N TYR A 125 5.13 8.16 -10.15
CA TYR A 125 5.70 8.29 -11.49
C TYR A 125 5.05 7.30 -12.47
N ARG A 126 4.97 6.02 -12.13
CA ARG A 126 4.35 5.00 -12.99
C ARG A 126 2.87 5.21 -13.20
N ARG A 127 2.13 5.57 -12.14
CA ARG A 127 0.70 5.90 -12.21
C ARG A 127 0.45 7.08 -13.16
N ASP A 128 1.20 8.17 -12.98
CA ASP A 128 0.98 9.44 -13.69
C ASP A 128 1.56 9.41 -15.12
N ASN A 129 2.57 8.57 -15.39
CA ASN A 129 3.11 8.31 -16.73
C ASN A 129 2.54 7.04 -17.36
N TYR A 130 1.60 6.39 -16.68
CA TYR A 130 0.86 5.25 -17.19
C TYR A 130 1.69 4.02 -17.58
N ILE A 131 2.74 3.76 -16.82
CA ILE A 131 3.67 2.65 -17.03
C ILE A 131 3.25 1.48 -16.14
N CYS A 132 2.49 0.54 -16.71
CA CYS A 132 2.11 -0.68 -16.00
C CYS A 132 3.35 -1.53 -15.67
N PRO A 133 3.63 -1.84 -14.40
CA PRO A 133 4.74 -2.73 -14.04
C PRO A 133 4.41 -4.17 -14.42
N SER A 134 5.44 -4.95 -14.77
CA SER A 134 5.36 -6.40 -14.88
C SER A 134 5.10 -7.06 -13.52
N PHE A 135 4.76 -8.35 -13.50
CA PHE A 135 4.64 -9.09 -12.25
C PHE A 135 5.94 -9.19 -11.47
N GLU A 136 7.07 -9.37 -12.16
CA GLU A 136 8.37 -9.43 -11.49
C GLU A 136 8.74 -8.06 -10.96
N GLU A 137 8.49 -6.99 -11.69
CA GLU A 137 8.64 -5.64 -11.14
C GLU A 137 7.68 -5.42 -9.98
N TYR A 138 6.44 -5.94 -10.02
CA TYR A 138 5.46 -5.91 -8.93
C TYR A 138 5.90 -6.74 -7.70
N LYS A 139 6.64 -7.83 -7.92
CA LYS A 139 7.06 -8.76 -6.85
C LYS A 139 8.49 -8.56 -6.40
N GLU A 140 9.34 -7.83 -7.14
CA GLU A 140 10.79 -7.82 -6.95
C GLU A 140 11.11 -7.31 -5.55
N MET A 141 11.36 -8.30 -4.71
CA MET A 141 11.81 -8.27 -3.35
C MET A 141 13.03 -9.18 -3.31
N ALA A 142 14.12 -8.73 -2.71
CA ALA A 142 15.31 -9.53 -2.42
C ALA A 142 16.32 -9.78 -3.55
N LYS A 143 16.60 -8.77 -4.39
CA LYS A 143 17.97 -8.61 -4.93
C LYS A 143 18.56 -7.29 -4.45
N ARG A 144 19.20 -7.34 -3.27
CA ARG A 144 20.21 -6.36 -2.86
C ARG A 144 21.38 -6.48 -3.83
N ASN A 145 21.33 -5.80 -4.96
CA ASN A 145 22.56 -5.45 -5.65
C ASN A 145 23.18 -4.30 -4.84
N LYS A 146 24.47 -4.42 -4.51
CA LYS A 146 25.24 -3.40 -3.77
C LYS A 146 25.38 -2.09 -4.56
N ASP A 147 24.99 -2.09 -5.83
CA ASP A 147 24.97 -0.91 -6.68
C ASP A 147 23.60 -0.25 -6.60
N MET A 148 23.61 1.05 -6.28
CA MET A 148 22.48 1.99 -6.20
C MET A 148 21.74 2.20 -7.53
N ASN A 149 21.39 1.14 -8.25
CA ASN A 149 20.63 1.20 -9.50
C ASN A 149 19.31 0.43 -9.36
N MET A 150 18.33 1.12 -8.76
CA MET A 150 16.90 1.05 -9.07
C MET A 150 16.27 -0.36 -9.17
N LYS A 151 16.19 -1.09 -8.04
CA LYS A 151 15.40 -2.35 -7.93
C LYS A 151 14.46 -2.37 -6.69
N HIS A 152 13.81 -1.25 -6.42
CA HIS A 152 12.93 -1.08 -5.25
C HIS A 152 11.52 -0.72 -5.69
N LEU A 153 10.85 -1.60 -6.43
CA LEU A 153 9.64 -1.14 -7.09
C LEU A 153 8.36 -1.31 -6.26
N VAL A 154 8.26 -2.26 -5.30
CA VAL A 154 6.91 -2.60 -4.73
C VAL A 154 6.87 -2.98 -3.26
N LEU A 155 7.97 -2.92 -2.50
CA LEU A 155 7.82 -2.74 -1.05
C LEU A 155 7.50 -1.27 -0.77
N LYS A 156 6.33 -0.84 -1.24
CA LYS A 156 5.71 0.40 -0.81
C LYS A 156 5.66 0.45 0.72
N GLU A 157 5.70 1.68 1.22
CA GLU A 157 5.65 2.17 2.60
C GLU A 157 5.52 1.13 3.72
N THR A 158 4.48 0.31 3.69
CA THR A 158 4.17 -0.70 4.71
C THR A 158 5.33 -1.66 5.00
N GLY A 159 6.00 -2.23 4.00
CA GLY A 159 7.08 -3.21 4.20
C GLY A 159 8.33 -2.60 4.82
N GLU A 160 8.80 -1.48 4.27
CA GLU A 160 9.99 -0.78 4.78
C GLU A 160 9.73 -0.11 6.14
N MET A 161 8.50 0.33 6.42
CA MET A 161 8.11 0.78 7.76
C MET A 161 8.17 -0.35 8.78
N PHE A 162 7.64 -1.55 8.45
CA PHE A 162 7.79 -2.72 9.31
C PHE A 162 9.26 -3.10 9.50
N MET A 163 10.07 -3.02 8.45
CA MET A 163 11.50 -3.26 8.53
C MET A 163 12.21 -2.20 9.37
N CYS A 164 11.77 -0.94 9.36
CA CYS A 164 12.32 0.09 10.23
C CYS A 164 12.09 -0.27 11.71
N GLU A 165 10.90 -0.73 12.08
CA GLU A 165 10.59 -1.16 13.45
C GLU A 165 11.46 -2.34 13.87
N VAL A 166 11.53 -3.38 13.04
CA VAL A 166 12.31 -4.60 13.31
C VAL A 166 13.81 -4.28 13.39
N ALA A 167 14.35 -3.50 12.45
CA ALA A 167 15.78 -3.13 12.42
C ALA A 167 16.19 -2.35 13.66
N LEU A 168 15.36 -1.41 14.13
CA LEU A 168 15.62 -0.69 15.38
C LEU A 168 15.56 -1.62 16.58
N MET A 169 14.57 -2.51 16.64
CA MET A 169 14.47 -3.49 17.73
C MET A 169 15.67 -4.45 17.76
N GLN A 170 16.17 -4.87 16.59
CA GLN A 170 17.41 -5.66 16.47
C GLN A 170 18.62 -4.89 16.97
N LEU A 171 18.75 -3.62 16.57
CA LEU A 171 19.83 -2.73 16.96
C LEU A 171 19.89 -2.58 18.50
N LEU A 172 18.74 -2.39 19.13
CA LEU A 172 18.64 -2.21 20.59
C LEU A 172 18.96 -3.47 21.41
N ARG A 173 19.09 -4.62 20.75
CA ARG A 173 19.28 -5.94 21.35
C ARG A 173 20.47 -6.70 20.77
N GLU A 174 21.23 -6.06 19.87
CA GLU A 174 22.34 -6.65 19.13
C GLU A 174 21.98 -7.99 18.46
N ASN A 175 20.72 -8.12 18.01
CA ASN A 175 20.21 -9.36 17.44
C ASN A 175 20.54 -9.45 15.94
N LYS A 176 21.19 -10.55 15.53
CA LYS A 176 21.65 -10.79 14.15
C LYS A 176 20.75 -11.70 13.32
N MET A 177 19.56 -12.06 13.80
CA MET A 177 18.64 -12.90 13.01
C MET A 177 18.18 -12.14 11.77
N ASP A 178 18.09 -12.83 10.63
CA ASP A 178 17.66 -12.20 9.39
C ASP A 178 16.14 -12.27 9.25
N PHE A 179 15.48 -11.13 9.44
CA PHE A 179 14.03 -10.99 9.26
C PHE A 179 13.66 -10.43 7.88
N THR A 180 14.63 -10.15 7.01
CA THR A 180 14.41 -9.45 5.73
C THR A 180 13.40 -10.20 4.87
N ARG A 181 13.53 -11.54 4.77
CA ARG A 181 12.61 -12.37 4.00
C ARG A 181 11.20 -12.37 4.59
N LEU A 182 11.07 -12.58 5.90
CA LEU A 182 9.77 -12.60 6.59
C LEU A 182 9.04 -11.27 6.44
N VAL A 183 9.71 -10.16 6.77
CA VAL A 183 9.13 -8.81 6.70
C VAL A 183 8.81 -8.42 5.27
N GLY A 184 9.66 -8.82 4.32
CA GLY A 184 9.40 -8.62 2.90
C GLY A 184 8.11 -9.31 2.46
N ILE A 185 7.96 -10.61 2.72
CA ILE A 185 6.75 -11.37 2.32
C ILE A 185 5.53 -10.75 2.98
N LEU A 186 5.66 -10.31 4.24
CA LEU A 186 4.58 -9.72 4.99
C LEU A 186 4.16 -8.37 4.38
N GLY A 187 5.12 -7.52 4.02
CA GLY A 187 4.87 -6.25 3.34
C GLY A 187 4.10 -6.44 2.03
N LEU A 188 4.52 -7.40 1.20
CA LEU A 188 3.83 -7.74 -0.05
C LEU A 188 2.42 -8.28 0.19
N TYR A 189 2.27 -9.19 1.17
CA TYR A 189 0.97 -9.72 1.55
C TYR A 189 0.01 -8.61 1.99
N PHE A 190 0.46 -7.66 2.82
CA PHE A 190 -0.34 -6.51 3.24
C PHE A 190 -0.78 -5.65 2.06
N GLN A 191 0.12 -5.35 1.13
CA GLN A 191 -0.20 -4.52 -0.04
C GLN A 191 -1.21 -5.20 -0.96
N ILE A 192 -0.95 -6.46 -1.33
CA ILE A 192 -1.87 -7.24 -2.18
C ILE A 192 -3.22 -7.38 -1.50
N ARG A 193 -3.25 -7.62 -0.18
CA ARG A 193 -4.50 -7.70 0.59
C ARG A 193 -5.25 -6.36 0.59
N ASP A 194 -4.57 -5.23 0.80
CA ASP A 194 -5.24 -3.91 0.79
C ASP A 194 -5.83 -3.58 -0.59
N ASP A 195 -5.06 -3.81 -1.65
CA ASP A 195 -5.50 -3.69 -3.05
C ASP A 195 -6.70 -4.61 -3.34
N TYR A 196 -6.83 -5.75 -2.66
CA TYR A 196 -7.92 -6.72 -2.90
C TYR A 196 -9.19 -6.18 -2.24
N CYS A 197 -9.05 -5.85 -0.96
CA CYS A 197 -10.15 -5.38 -0.16
C CYS A 197 -10.72 -4.06 -0.72
N ASN A 198 -9.88 -3.17 -1.26
CA ASN A 198 -10.34 -1.92 -1.90
C ASN A 198 -11.36 -2.19 -3.02
N LEU A 199 -11.12 -3.20 -3.84
CA LEU A 199 -11.97 -3.52 -4.99
C LEU A 199 -13.19 -4.39 -4.64
N CYS A 200 -13.07 -5.31 -3.69
CA CYS A 200 -14.11 -6.34 -3.49
C CYS A 200 -14.89 -6.23 -2.17
N GLN A 201 -14.36 -5.57 -1.12
CA GLN A 201 -15.01 -5.55 0.18
C GLN A 201 -15.95 -4.35 0.36
N GLU A 202 -17.16 -4.62 0.87
CA GLU A 202 -18.14 -3.58 1.18
C GLU A 202 -17.66 -2.63 2.29
N GLN A 203 -17.01 -3.17 3.32
CA GLN A 203 -16.46 -2.35 4.41
C GLN A 203 -15.44 -1.34 3.89
N TYR A 204 -14.57 -1.73 2.96
CA TYR A 204 -13.62 -0.82 2.31
C TYR A 204 -14.33 0.22 1.44
N SER A 205 -15.41 -0.17 0.75
CA SER A 205 -16.25 0.78 0.00
C SER A 205 -16.82 1.87 0.91
N LYS A 206 -17.21 1.53 2.15
CA LYS A 206 -17.68 2.49 3.16
C LYS A 206 -16.55 3.34 3.74
N GLU A 207 -15.36 2.76 3.91
CA GLU A 207 -14.22 3.42 4.55
C GLU A 207 -13.41 4.34 3.62
N LYS A 208 -13.28 3.99 2.34
CA LYS A 208 -12.45 4.70 1.35
C LYS A 208 -13.27 5.25 0.17
N GLY A 209 -14.45 4.71 -0.09
CA GLY A 209 -15.20 4.94 -1.32
C GLY A 209 -15.20 3.69 -2.20
N TYR A 210 -16.20 3.58 -3.09
CA TYR A 210 -16.36 2.41 -3.96
C TYR A 210 -15.19 2.29 -4.94
N CYS A 211 -14.37 1.24 -4.82
CA CYS A 211 -13.19 0.96 -5.66
C CYS A 211 -12.31 2.21 -5.87
N ASP A 212 -11.91 2.84 -4.77
CA ASP A 212 -11.18 4.11 -4.79
C ASP A 212 -9.83 4.00 -5.53
N ASP A 213 -9.19 2.83 -5.50
CA ASP A 213 -7.96 2.55 -6.26
C ASP A 213 -8.15 2.77 -7.78
N LEU A 214 -9.38 2.60 -8.31
CA LEU A 214 -9.69 2.90 -9.73
C LEU A 214 -9.79 4.41 -9.98
N THR A 215 -10.32 5.18 -9.03
CA THR A 215 -10.34 6.65 -9.11
C THR A 215 -8.93 7.21 -9.00
N GLU A 216 -8.09 6.58 -8.19
CA GLU A 216 -6.68 6.94 -8.10
C GLU A 216 -5.93 6.75 -9.44
N GLY A 217 -6.38 5.79 -10.26
CA GLY A 217 -5.65 5.33 -11.45
C GLY A 217 -4.54 4.35 -11.13
N LYS A 218 -4.62 3.69 -9.96
CA LYS A 218 -3.59 2.80 -9.43
C LYS A 218 -3.47 1.51 -10.24
N PHE A 219 -2.25 1.17 -10.64
CA PHE A 219 -1.92 -0.18 -11.13
C PHE A 219 -1.87 -1.17 -9.96
N CYS A 220 -3.04 -1.54 -9.43
CA CYS A 220 -3.14 -2.54 -8.36
C CYS A 220 -2.98 -3.97 -8.91
N PHE A 221 -2.69 -4.93 -8.03
CA PHE A 221 -2.35 -6.30 -8.45
C PHE A 221 -3.35 -6.99 -9.41
N PRO A 222 -4.69 -6.91 -9.21
CA PRO A 222 -5.67 -7.46 -10.15
C PRO A 222 -5.58 -6.85 -11.55
N ILE A 223 -5.34 -5.55 -11.63
CA ILE A 223 -5.24 -4.81 -12.88
C ILE A 223 -3.99 -5.23 -13.64
N ILE A 224 -2.85 -5.29 -12.94
CA ILE A 224 -1.60 -5.79 -13.52
C ILE A 224 -1.80 -7.21 -14.05
N HIS A 225 -2.47 -8.08 -13.30
CA HIS A 225 -2.80 -9.41 -13.76
C HIS A 225 -3.64 -9.40 -15.03
N ALA A 226 -4.74 -8.65 -15.05
CA ALA A 226 -5.62 -8.58 -16.21
C ALA A 226 -4.86 -8.11 -17.47
N ILE A 227 -4.09 -7.02 -17.35
CA ILE A 227 -3.29 -6.45 -18.45
C ILE A 227 -2.26 -7.47 -18.97
N MET A 228 -1.55 -8.15 -18.08
CA MET A 228 -0.45 -9.05 -18.43
C MET A 228 -0.92 -10.42 -18.94
N SER A 229 -2.04 -10.93 -18.44
CA SER A 229 -2.58 -12.23 -18.83
C SER A 229 -3.32 -12.20 -20.17
N HIS A 230 -3.82 -11.03 -20.59
CA HIS A 230 -4.62 -10.87 -21.80
C HIS A 230 -4.16 -9.67 -22.66
N PRO A 231 -2.88 -9.61 -23.08
CA PRO A 231 -2.28 -8.41 -23.69
C PRO A 231 -2.94 -7.98 -25.02
N ASN A 232 -3.61 -8.91 -25.70
CA ASN A 232 -4.25 -8.68 -27.00
C ASN A 232 -5.76 -8.40 -26.92
N ASP A 233 -6.37 -8.43 -25.73
CA ASP A 233 -7.81 -8.19 -25.60
C ASP A 233 -8.14 -6.71 -25.81
N ARG A 234 -9.11 -6.42 -26.68
CA ARG A 234 -9.58 -5.05 -26.95
C ARG A 234 -10.39 -4.48 -25.78
N GLN A 235 -11.02 -5.32 -24.95
CA GLN A 235 -11.72 -4.86 -23.75
C GLN A 235 -10.75 -4.39 -22.66
N LEU A 236 -9.48 -4.79 -22.72
CA LEU A 236 -8.42 -4.22 -21.88
C LEU A 236 -7.87 -2.89 -22.41
N GLU A 237 -8.23 -2.48 -23.62
CA GLU A 237 -8.11 -1.07 -24.07
C GLU A 237 -8.93 -0.13 -23.19
N ILE A 238 -9.97 -0.66 -22.55
CA ILE A 238 -10.84 0.08 -21.63
C ILE A 238 -10.28 0.10 -20.18
N THR A 239 -9.50 -0.92 -19.79
CA THR A 239 -9.03 -1.05 -18.39
C THR A 239 -7.57 -0.65 -18.18
N GLY A 240 -6.73 -0.66 -19.22
CA GLY A 240 -5.32 -0.25 -19.06
C GLY A 240 -4.36 -0.42 -20.24
N LYS A 241 -4.81 -0.53 -21.50
CA LYS A 241 -3.87 -0.64 -22.63
C LYS A 241 -3.26 0.72 -22.95
N ILE A 242 -2.04 0.90 -22.45
CA ILE A 242 -1.21 2.09 -22.68
C ILE A 242 0.04 1.73 -23.50
N LEU A 243 0.24 0.47 -23.84
CA LEU A 243 1.52 0.01 -24.36
C LEU A 243 1.72 0.09 -25.88
N TRP A 244 0.87 0.78 -26.64
CA TRP A 244 1.13 0.94 -28.09
C TRP A 244 0.90 2.32 -28.70
N LEU A 245 0.46 3.30 -27.92
CA LEU A 245 0.16 4.64 -28.45
C LEU A 245 1.13 5.73 -27.98
N CYS A 246 1.88 5.55 -26.89
CA CYS A 246 2.83 6.59 -26.46
C CYS A 246 4.02 6.76 -27.43
N ASP A 247 4.55 5.68 -28.01
CA ASP A 247 5.63 5.75 -29.01
C ASP A 247 5.13 6.22 -30.40
N ILE A 248 3.87 5.96 -30.74
CA ILE A 248 3.27 6.38 -32.03
C ILE A 248 2.76 7.82 -31.97
N ILE A 249 2.18 8.26 -30.86
CA ILE A 249 1.62 9.60 -30.71
C ILE A 249 2.72 10.67 -30.67
N GLN A 250 3.88 10.40 -30.08
CA GLN A 250 5.00 11.36 -30.12
C GLN A 250 5.64 11.50 -31.52
N HIS A 251 5.55 10.47 -32.37
CA HIS A 251 6.21 10.47 -33.68
C HIS A 251 5.31 10.80 -34.88
N LEU A 252 3.97 10.67 -34.78
CA LEU A 252 3.10 10.77 -35.95
C LEU A 252 2.08 11.92 -35.97
N ASN A 253 1.94 12.71 -34.90
CA ASN A 253 1.05 13.89 -34.87
C ASN A 253 -0.40 13.56 -35.32
N ILE A 254 -0.88 12.34 -35.03
CA ILE A 254 -2.23 11.89 -35.35
C ILE A 254 -3.11 12.08 -34.11
N SER A 255 -4.11 12.94 -34.23
CA SER A 255 -5.21 13.06 -33.28
C SER A 255 -6.10 11.82 -33.39
N LEU A 256 -5.83 10.80 -32.56
CA LEU A 256 -6.79 9.73 -32.31
C LEU A 256 -7.78 10.20 -31.24
N ASP A 257 -9.05 10.18 -31.60
CA ASP A 257 -10.20 10.45 -30.74
C ASP A 257 -10.28 9.36 -29.65
N CYS A 258 -9.49 9.49 -28.59
CA CYS A 258 -9.45 8.58 -27.43
C CYS A 258 -10.57 8.87 -26.41
N ASN A 259 -11.68 9.44 -26.89
CA ASN A 259 -12.82 9.85 -26.08
C ASN A 259 -13.70 8.64 -25.73
N ARG A 260 -13.40 7.96 -24.61
CA ARG A 260 -14.37 7.39 -23.61
C ARG A 260 -13.88 6.16 -22.84
N THR A 261 -12.79 5.50 -23.22
CA THR A 261 -12.58 4.12 -22.77
C THR A 261 -11.51 3.88 -21.70
N ASP A 262 -10.48 4.70 -21.50
CA ASP A 262 -9.41 4.36 -20.53
C ASP A 262 -9.76 4.70 -19.06
N ILE A 263 -10.30 3.72 -18.31
CA ILE A 263 -10.83 3.92 -16.94
C ILE A 263 -9.77 4.44 -15.96
N LEU A 264 -8.52 3.95 -16.05
CA LEU A 264 -7.44 4.37 -15.14
C LEU A 264 -6.92 5.76 -15.47
N ARG A 265 -6.78 6.10 -16.76
CA ARG A 265 -6.44 7.48 -17.16
C ARG A 265 -7.52 8.48 -16.79
N GLN A 266 -8.78 8.08 -16.92
CA GLN A 266 -9.91 8.94 -16.60
C GLN A 266 -10.00 9.29 -15.12
N ARG A 267 -9.38 8.48 -14.24
CA ARG A 267 -9.53 8.64 -12.77
C ARG A 267 -10.99 8.76 -12.38
N THR A 268 -11.81 7.90 -13.00
CA THR A 268 -13.27 8.08 -13.01
C THR A 268 -13.86 7.97 -11.61
N ARG A 269 -14.87 8.79 -11.34
CA ARG A 269 -15.72 8.70 -10.14
C ARG A 269 -17.04 8.00 -10.41
N ASP A 270 -17.31 7.64 -11.68
CA ASP A 270 -18.52 6.95 -12.09
C ASP A 270 -18.55 5.51 -11.55
N VAL A 271 -19.61 5.19 -10.81
CA VAL A 271 -19.77 3.88 -10.17
C VAL A 271 -20.05 2.78 -11.19
N GLU A 272 -20.73 3.07 -12.28
CA GLU A 272 -21.06 2.07 -13.31
C GLU A 272 -19.81 1.70 -14.12
N LEU A 273 -18.96 2.67 -14.46
CA LEU A 273 -17.66 2.37 -15.07
C LEU A 273 -16.76 1.53 -14.16
N LYS A 274 -16.77 1.83 -12.85
CA LYS A 274 -16.05 1.01 -11.87
C LYS A 274 -16.61 -0.41 -11.78
N LYS A 275 -17.94 -0.58 -11.74
CA LYS A 275 -18.57 -1.91 -11.76
C LYS A 275 -18.19 -2.69 -13.02
N TYR A 276 -18.20 -2.05 -14.18
CA TYR A 276 -17.78 -2.67 -15.43
C TYR A 276 -16.32 -3.15 -15.36
N CYS A 277 -15.40 -2.32 -14.84
CA CYS A 277 -14.01 -2.73 -14.60
C CYS A 277 -13.92 -3.96 -13.69
N ILE A 278 -14.69 -4.01 -12.60
CA ILE A 278 -14.73 -5.17 -11.69
C ILE A 278 -15.22 -6.43 -12.41
N THR A 279 -16.26 -6.34 -13.23
CA THR A 279 -16.75 -7.46 -14.05
C THR A 279 -15.68 -7.97 -15.02
N LEU A 280 -14.91 -7.09 -15.65
CA LEU A 280 -13.78 -7.48 -16.50
C LEU A 280 -12.69 -8.19 -15.70
N LEU A 281 -12.31 -7.67 -14.54
CA LEU A 281 -11.30 -8.30 -13.68
C LEU A 281 -11.72 -9.71 -13.23
N GLU A 282 -13.01 -9.92 -12.96
CA GLU A 282 -13.57 -11.25 -12.65
C GLU A 282 -13.53 -12.17 -13.87
N LYS A 283 -13.97 -11.69 -15.04
CA LYS A 283 -13.92 -12.44 -16.30
C LYS A 283 -12.50 -12.92 -16.64
N PHE A 284 -11.49 -12.09 -16.41
CA PHE A 284 -10.09 -12.45 -16.62
C PHE A 284 -9.47 -13.29 -15.50
N GLY A 285 -10.26 -13.71 -14.50
CA GLY A 285 -9.81 -14.54 -13.39
C GLY A 285 -8.85 -13.82 -12.42
N SER A 286 -8.79 -12.49 -12.45
CA SER A 286 -7.80 -11.71 -11.70
C SER A 286 -8.01 -11.76 -10.19
N PHE A 287 -9.27 -11.81 -9.74
CA PHE A 287 -9.59 -12.00 -8.33
C PHE A 287 -9.22 -13.41 -7.85
N SER A 288 -9.48 -14.44 -8.66
CA SER A 288 -9.07 -15.82 -8.35
C SER A 288 -7.55 -15.97 -8.25
N TYR A 289 -6.80 -15.46 -9.24
CA TYR A 289 -5.34 -15.44 -9.22
C TYR A 289 -4.79 -14.73 -7.97
N LYS A 290 -5.41 -13.63 -7.58
CA LYS A 290 -5.03 -12.87 -6.41
C LYS A 290 -5.30 -13.60 -5.09
N ARG A 291 -6.46 -14.25 -4.95
CA ARG A 291 -6.76 -15.09 -3.77
C ARG A 291 -5.72 -16.20 -3.62
N ASN A 292 -5.41 -16.89 -4.70
CA ASN A 292 -4.38 -17.93 -4.71
C ASN A 292 -3.00 -17.34 -4.31
N THR A 293 -2.64 -16.17 -4.86
CA THR A 293 -1.39 -15.49 -4.48
C THR A 293 -1.36 -15.14 -2.98
N LEU A 294 -2.46 -14.65 -2.39
CA LEU A 294 -2.53 -14.36 -0.96
C LEU A 294 -2.38 -15.63 -0.12
N GLU A 295 -2.96 -16.75 -0.54
CA GLU A 295 -2.81 -18.05 0.14
C GLU A 295 -1.38 -18.58 0.06
N GLN A 296 -0.72 -18.46 -1.10
CA GLN A 296 0.69 -18.81 -1.25
C GLN A 296 1.60 -17.95 -0.36
N LEU A 297 1.32 -16.65 -0.28
CA LEU A 297 2.06 -15.73 0.58
C LEU A 297 1.83 -16.02 2.07
N ASP A 298 0.60 -16.33 2.50
CA ASP A 298 0.33 -16.76 3.89
C ASP A 298 1.07 -18.06 4.23
N ALA A 299 1.04 -19.05 3.33
CA ALA A 299 1.80 -20.29 3.50
C ALA A 299 3.31 -20.04 3.58
N ALA A 300 3.84 -19.15 2.72
CA ALA A 300 5.25 -18.76 2.74
C ALA A 300 5.63 -18.01 4.02
N LEU A 301 4.75 -17.14 4.54
CA LEU A 301 4.92 -16.47 5.82
C LEU A 301 5.02 -17.49 6.95
N ARG A 302 4.06 -18.41 7.06
CA ARG A 302 4.05 -19.43 8.12
C ARG A 302 5.27 -20.36 8.04
N ALA A 303 5.68 -20.74 6.84
CA ALA A 303 6.91 -21.51 6.64
C ALA A 303 8.16 -20.74 7.11
N GLU A 304 8.23 -19.44 6.86
CA GLU A 304 9.36 -18.62 7.30
C GLU A 304 9.34 -18.39 8.83
N VAL A 305 8.16 -18.22 9.43
CA VAL A 305 8.00 -18.18 10.89
C VAL A 305 8.47 -19.48 11.54
N ALA A 306 8.11 -20.63 10.97
CA ALA A 306 8.57 -21.93 11.46
C ALA A 306 10.10 -22.07 11.38
N LYS A 307 10.75 -21.62 10.29
CA LYS A 307 12.21 -21.62 10.16
C LYS A 307 12.91 -20.75 11.20
N LEU A 308 12.27 -19.67 11.64
CA LEU A 308 12.77 -18.77 12.68
C LEU A 308 12.46 -19.28 14.10
N GLY A 309 12.04 -20.54 14.25
CA GLY A 309 11.74 -21.17 15.54
C GLY A 309 10.32 -20.97 16.05
N GLY A 310 9.41 -20.49 15.19
CA GLY A 310 8.00 -20.28 15.53
C GLY A 310 7.74 -19.00 16.33
N SER A 311 6.50 -18.51 16.29
CA SER A 311 6.03 -17.41 17.14
C SER A 311 4.50 -17.44 17.24
N PRO A 312 3.92 -17.90 18.36
CA PRO A 312 2.46 -17.93 18.54
C PRO A 312 1.82 -16.55 18.40
N LEU A 313 2.55 -15.49 18.78
CA LEU A 313 2.07 -14.11 18.64
C LEU A 313 1.98 -13.69 17.18
N LEU A 314 2.97 -14.05 16.35
CA LEU A 314 2.94 -13.72 14.94
C LEU A 314 1.94 -14.58 14.17
N GLU A 315 1.82 -15.86 14.52
CA GLU A 315 0.81 -16.77 13.93
C GLU A 315 -0.60 -16.25 14.19
N ALA A 316 -0.93 -15.88 15.43
CA ALA A 316 -2.23 -15.28 15.75
C ALA A 316 -2.45 -13.95 15.00
N PHE A 317 -1.41 -13.14 14.82
CA PHE A 317 -1.50 -11.93 14.01
C PHE A 317 -1.76 -12.24 12.52
N LEU A 318 -1.15 -13.29 11.96
CA LEU A 318 -1.43 -13.73 10.59
C LEU A 318 -2.89 -14.22 10.44
N ASP A 319 -3.41 -14.93 11.44
CA ASP A 319 -4.80 -15.39 11.46
C ASP A 319 -5.78 -14.20 11.42
N GLU A 320 -5.50 -13.12 12.17
CA GLU A 320 -6.29 -11.88 12.11
C GLU A 320 -6.29 -11.23 10.72
N LEU A 321 -5.28 -11.49 9.87
CA LEU A 321 -5.25 -10.93 8.52
C LEU A 321 -6.10 -11.69 7.53
N LEU A 322 -6.55 -12.91 7.85
CA LEU A 322 -7.36 -13.76 6.96
C LEU A 322 -8.82 -13.29 6.79
N THR A 323 -9.20 -12.17 7.40
CA THR A 323 -10.56 -11.60 7.30
C THR A 323 -11.00 -11.31 5.85
N TRP A 324 -10.05 -11.24 4.90
CA TRP A 324 -10.38 -11.06 3.49
C TRP A 324 -11.13 -12.26 2.88
N LYS A 325 -11.07 -13.45 3.50
CA LYS A 325 -11.75 -14.66 3.04
C LYS A 325 -13.28 -14.66 3.25
N GLY A 326 -13.82 -13.81 4.13
CA GLY A 326 -15.22 -13.87 4.56
C GLY A 326 -16.12 -12.71 4.13
N GLY A 327 -15.67 -11.79 3.27
CA GLY A 327 -16.34 -10.50 3.03
C GLY A 327 -16.67 -10.20 1.57
N GLU A 328 -16.88 -11.21 0.73
CA GLU A 328 -17.13 -11.01 -0.70
C GLU A 328 -18.55 -10.46 -0.93
N LYS A 329 -18.66 -9.45 -1.80
CA LYS A 329 -19.95 -9.07 -2.38
C LYS A 329 -20.42 -10.22 -3.25
N THR A 330 -21.57 -10.82 -2.91
CA THR A 330 -22.29 -11.65 -3.88
C THR A 330 -22.70 -10.72 -5.01
N ILE A 331 -21.99 -10.75 -6.14
CA ILE A 331 -22.44 -10.09 -7.36
C ILE A 331 -23.66 -10.89 -7.80
N SER A 332 -24.85 -10.44 -7.39
CA SER A 332 -26.11 -10.99 -7.87
C SER A 332 -26.09 -10.89 -9.39
N GLN A 333 -26.22 -12.05 -10.05
CA GLN A 333 -26.46 -12.14 -11.48
C GLN A 333 -27.75 -11.40 -11.81
N SER A 334 -27.66 -10.15 -12.21
CA SER A 334 -28.63 -9.51 -13.10
C SER A 334 -27.88 -9.19 -14.39
N GLY A 335 -27.68 -10.24 -15.19
CA GLY A 335 -27.32 -10.09 -16.59
C GLY A 335 -28.53 -9.50 -17.30
N GLU A 336 -28.53 -8.20 -17.51
CA GLU A 336 -29.21 -7.60 -18.65
C GLU A 336 -28.11 -7.09 -19.58
N ASP A 337 -28.10 -7.66 -20.79
CA ASP A 337 -27.19 -7.31 -21.86
C ASP A 337 -27.25 -5.81 -22.16
N LEU A 338 -26.25 -5.07 -21.69
CA LEU A 338 -25.99 -3.70 -22.14
C LEU A 338 -25.43 -3.76 -23.57
N VAL A 339 -26.34 -3.79 -24.53
CA VAL A 339 -26.06 -3.41 -25.92
C VAL A 339 -25.83 -1.90 -25.91
N LEU A 340 -24.57 -1.48 -26.01
CA LEU A 340 -24.22 -0.08 -26.23
C LEU A 340 -24.64 0.34 -27.66
N PRO A 341 -25.20 1.56 -27.84
CA PRO A 341 -25.61 2.08 -29.15
C PRO A 341 -24.44 2.36 -30.09
#